data_AF-A0A5J5F1R9-F1
#
_entry.id   AF-A0A5J5F1R9-F1
#
_cell.length_a   1.000
_cell.length_b   1.000
_cell.length_c   1.000
_cell.angle_alpha   90.00
_cell.angle_beta   90.00
_cell.angle_gamma   90.00
#
_symmetry.space_group_name_H-M   'P 1'
#
loop_
_entity.id
_entity.type
_entity.pdbx_description
1 polymer ?
#
loop_
_entity_poly.entity_id
_entity_poly.type
_entity_poly.pdbx_seq_one_letter_code
_entity_poly.pdbx_strand_id
1 'polypeptide(L)'
;MDGTPPAGGRTLLPSPRSKVAIPRLQSASNKSRDDGYADLSIGSPVDGKHRVSHACEPCRQRKTKCSGERPQCEHCQDFKISCYYADGKRDRAKN
;
A
#
# COMPACT_ATOMS: atom_id res chain seq x y z
N MET A 1 29.21 -50.24 1.50
CA MET A 1 30.12 -49.07 1.60
C MET A 1 29.21 -47.87 1.80
N ASP A 2 28.78 -47.66 3.05
CA ASP A 2 27.82 -46.62 3.42
C ASP A 2 28.60 -45.34 3.74
N GLY A 3 28.53 -44.36 2.84
CA GLY A 3 29.26 -43.11 2.94
C GLY A 3 28.37 -42.00 3.46
N THR A 4 28.38 -41.78 4.78
CA THR A 4 27.74 -40.64 5.44
C THR A 4 28.26 -39.31 4.86
N PRO A 5 27.40 -38.38 4.41
CA PRO A 5 27.85 -37.04 4.00
C PRO A 5 28.18 -36.16 5.23
N PRO A 6 29.26 -35.36 5.20
CA PRO A 6 29.60 -34.47 6.30
C PRO A 6 28.67 -33.25 6.39
N ALA A 7 28.44 -32.85 7.64
CA ALA A 7 27.57 -31.77 8.07
C ALA A 7 27.91 -30.41 7.42
N GLY A 8 26.86 -29.73 6.94
CA GLY A 8 26.94 -28.37 6.43
C GLY A 8 27.38 -27.37 7.49
N GLY A 9 28.53 -26.75 7.26
CA GLY A 9 29.00 -25.60 8.02
C GLY A 9 28.03 -24.43 7.85
N ARG A 10 27.48 -23.95 8.96
CA ARG A 10 26.64 -22.74 8.99
C ARG A 10 27.56 -21.54 8.83
N THR A 11 27.74 -21.07 7.61
CA THR A 11 28.41 -19.78 7.34
C THR A 11 27.62 -18.67 8.03
N LEU A 12 28.23 -18.07 9.06
CA LEU A 12 27.70 -16.87 9.71
C LEU A 12 27.81 -15.72 8.69
N LEU A 13 26.68 -15.32 8.11
CA LEU A 13 26.59 -14.16 7.24
C LEU A 13 26.89 -12.89 8.07
N PRO A 14 27.77 -11.98 7.62
CA PRO A 14 28.02 -10.74 8.35
C PRO A 14 26.75 -9.88 8.41
N SER A 15 26.41 -9.47 9.63
CA SER A 15 25.27 -8.62 9.95
C SER A 15 25.27 -7.33 9.10
N PRO A 16 24.13 -6.89 8.53
CA PRO A 16 24.09 -5.72 7.68
C PRO A 16 24.51 -4.48 8.46
N ARG A 17 25.44 -3.71 7.88
CA ARG A 17 25.92 -2.43 8.39
C ARG A 17 24.73 -1.51 8.66
N SER A 18 24.77 -0.86 9.82
CA SER A 18 23.76 0.04 10.38
C SER A 18 23.03 0.86 9.31
N LYS A 19 21.69 0.80 9.28
CA LYS A 19 20.87 1.62 8.39
C LYS A 19 21.02 3.09 8.79
N VAL A 20 21.76 3.85 7.98
CA VAL A 20 21.89 5.31 8.13
C VAL A 20 20.58 5.96 7.69
N ALA A 21 20.03 6.86 8.51
CA ALA A 21 18.83 7.62 8.16
C ALA A 21 19.16 8.65 7.07
N ILE A 22 18.44 8.61 5.94
CA ILE A 22 18.57 9.59 4.87
C ILE A 22 17.78 10.86 5.28
N PRO A 23 18.37 12.06 5.25
CA PRO A 23 17.65 13.31 5.51
C PRO A 23 16.50 13.52 4.52
N ARG A 24 15.35 13.98 5.03
CA ARG A 24 14.23 14.45 4.19
C ARG A 24 14.68 15.72 3.44
N LEU A 25 14.87 15.62 2.12
CA LEU A 25 14.99 16.81 1.27
C LEU A 25 13.72 17.65 1.42
N GLN A 26 13.88 18.89 1.87
CA GLN A 26 12.79 19.86 1.97
C GLN A 26 12.43 20.30 0.55
N SER A 27 11.29 19.84 0.04
CA SER A 27 10.72 20.33 -1.22
C SER A 27 10.35 21.80 -1.01
N ALA A 28 11.13 22.71 -1.60
CA ALA A 28 10.87 24.14 -1.59
C ALA A 28 9.46 24.38 -2.15
N SER A 29 8.53 24.63 -1.23
CA SER A 29 7.21 25.14 -1.55
C SER A 29 7.43 26.57 -2.02
N ASN A 30 7.30 26.79 -3.33
CA ASN A 30 7.24 28.12 -3.93
C ASN A 30 6.01 28.84 -3.36
N LYS A 31 6.17 29.52 -2.22
CA LYS A 31 5.25 30.55 -1.76
C LYS A 31 5.67 31.86 -2.40
N SER A 32 4.96 32.29 -3.44
CA SER A 32 5.04 33.68 -3.87
C SER A 32 3.76 34.14 -4.56
N ARG A 33 3.08 35.04 -3.84
CA ARG A 33 2.13 36.09 -4.28
C ARG A 33 0.65 35.70 -4.36
N ASP A 34 -0.06 36.18 -3.34
CA ASP A 34 -1.47 36.53 -3.37
C ASP A 34 -1.72 37.69 -4.36
N ASP A 35 -2.91 37.70 -4.98
CA ASP A 35 -3.68 38.85 -5.50
C ASP A 35 -4.69 38.32 -6.54
N GLY A 36 -5.98 38.17 -6.18
CA GLY A 36 -7.00 37.78 -7.17
C GLY A 36 -8.36 37.36 -6.58
N TYR A 37 -9.23 38.34 -6.38
CA TYR A 37 -10.64 38.22 -6.01
C TYR A 37 -11.52 38.00 -7.26
N ALA A 38 -12.64 37.30 -7.04
CA ALA A 38 -13.75 36.97 -7.94
C ALA A 38 -13.55 35.73 -8.83
N ASP A 39 -14.55 34.89 -9.09
CA ASP A 39 -15.89 34.69 -8.56
C ASP A 39 -16.49 33.60 -9.49
N LEU A 40 -17.34 32.74 -8.93
CA LEU A 40 -18.26 31.84 -9.64
C LEU A 40 -17.69 30.76 -10.60
N SER A 41 -17.46 29.57 -10.04
CA SER A 41 -17.89 28.34 -10.72
C SER A 41 -18.73 27.49 -9.78
N ILE A 42 -20.03 27.59 -9.97
CA ILE A 42 -21.04 26.68 -9.48
C ILE A 42 -20.93 25.37 -10.28
N GLY A 43 -20.82 24.25 -9.56
CA GLY A 43 -20.97 22.87 -10.04
C GLY A 43 -19.65 22.11 -10.03
N SER A 44 -19.46 20.99 -9.32
CA SER A 44 -20.36 20.10 -8.58
C SER A 44 -19.48 19.22 -7.67
N PRO A 45 -19.98 18.68 -6.54
CA PRO A 45 -19.26 17.63 -5.80
C PRO A 45 -19.38 16.30 -6.58
N VAL A 46 -18.67 16.17 -7.70
CA VAL A 46 -18.60 14.93 -8.47
C VAL A 46 -17.18 14.76 -8.99
N ASP A 47 -16.67 13.53 -8.96
CA ASP A 47 -15.32 13.18 -9.44
C ASP A 47 -14.15 13.63 -8.58
N GLY A 48 -14.38 13.67 -7.26
CA GLY A 48 -13.40 13.06 -6.38
C GLY A 48 -13.17 11.64 -6.90
N LYS A 49 -12.14 11.43 -7.75
CA LYS A 49 -11.56 10.11 -7.95
C LYS A 49 -11.22 9.69 -6.53
N HIS A 50 -12.12 8.92 -5.91
CA HIS A 50 -12.01 8.38 -4.59
C HIS A 50 -10.79 7.48 -4.68
N ARG A 51 -9.59 8.07 -4.52
CA ARG A 51 -8.35 7.33 -4.45
C ARG A 51 -8.53 6.49 -3.21
N VAL A 52 -8.84 5.23 -3.47
CA VAL A 52 -9.19 4.26 -2.45
C VAL A 52 -7.97 4.14 -1.56
N SER A 53 -8.04 4.73 -0.38
CA SER A 53 -6.95 4.68 0.60
C SER A 53 -6.72 3.25 1.08
N HIS A 54 -7.75 2.41 1.01
CA HIS A 54 -7.71 1.01 1.40
C HIS A 54 -8.30 0.09 0.33
N ALA A 55 -7.42 -0.60 -0.41
CA ALA A 55 -7.86 -1.63 -1.35
C ALA A 55 -8.51 -2.81 -0.60
N CYS A 56 -9.48 -3.44 -1.25
CA CYS A 56 -10.12 -4.66 -0.76
C CYS A 56 -9.10 -5.80 -0.56
N GLU A 57 -9.39 -6.78 0.31
CA GLU A 57 -8.47 -7.88 0.58
C GLU A 57 -8.12 -8.75 -0.64
N PRO A 58 -9.06 -9.19 -1.50
CA PRO A 58 -8.67 -9.93 -2.71
C PRO A 58 -7.86 -9.05 -3.68
N CYS A 59 -8.12 -7.74 -3.74
CA CYS A 59 -7.34 -6.79 -4.53
C CYS A 59 -5.90 -6.69 -3.99
N ARG A 60 -5.73 -6.64 -2.65
CA ARG A 60 -4.44 -6.62 -1.98
C ARG A 60 -3.67 -7.92 -2.21
N GLN A 61 -4.33 -9.07 -2.05
CA GLN A 61 -3.73 -10.38 -2.26
C GLN A 61 -3.26 -10.57 -3.71
N ARG A 62 -4.01 -10.04 -4.68
CA ARG A 62 -3.69 -10.08 -6.12
C ARG A 62 -2.82 -8.92 -6.59
N LYS A 63 -2.55 -7.93 -5.72
CA LYS A 63 -1.85 -6.67 -6.04
C LYS A 63 -2.46 -5.94 -7.26
N THR A 64 -3.78 -6.01 -7.42
CA THR A 64 -4.51 -5.35 -8.51
C THR A 64 -5.05 -3.99 -8.05
N LYS A 65 -5.36 -3.12 -9.03
CA LYS A 65 -5.99 -1.83 -8.76
C LYS A 65 -7.40 -2.06 -8.19
N CYS A 66 -7.67 -1.51 -7.01
CA CYS A 66 -9.00 -1.53 -6.41
C CYS A 66 -9.73 -0.22 -6.74
N SER A 67 -10.92 -0.31 -7.33
CA SER A 67 -11.81 0.84 -7.61
C SER A 67 -12.52 1.35 -6.34
N GLY A 68 -12.59 0.53 -5.27
CA GLY A 68 -13.07 0.96 -3.95
C GLY A 68 -14.57 1.20 -3.85
N GLU A 69 -15.31 0.85 -4.91
CA GLU A 69 -16.76 0.89 -4.89
C GLU A 69 -17.33 -0.01 -3.79
N ARG A 70 -18.44 0.43 -3.21
CA ARG A 70 -19.20 -0.28 -2.18
C ARG A 70 -20.57 -0.60 -2.78
N PRO A 71 -21.06 -1.85 -2.71
CA PRO A 71 -20.66 -2.93 -1.79
C PRO A 71 -19.49 -3.82 -2.25
N GLN A 72 -19.22 -3.91 -3.56
CA GLN A 72 -18.10 -4.66 -4.12
C GLN A 72 -17.30 -3.76 -5.06
N CYS A 73 -15.98 -3.97 -5.11
CA CYS A 73 -15.13 -3.29 -6.08
C CYS A 73 -15.42 -3.80 -7.51
N GLU A 74 -15.28 -2.96 -8.55
CA GLU A 74 -15.40 -3.39 -9.97
C GLU A 74 -14.67 -4.70 -10.26
N HIS A 75 -13.38 -4.77 -9.93
CA HIS A 75 -12.57 -5.99 -10.11
C HIS A 75 -13.14 -7.21 -9.38
N CYS A 76 -13.81 -7.01 -8.25
CA CYS A 76 -14.39 -8.09 -7.48
C CYS A 76 -15.71 -8.56 -8.10
N GLN A 77 -16.46 -7.63 -8.67
CA GLN A 77 -17.71 -7.84 -9.36
C GLN A 77 -17.50 -8.61 -10.67
N ASP A 78 -16.52 -8.20 -11.49
CA ASP A 78 -16.19 -8.86 -12.76
C ASP A 78 -15.75 -10.32 -12.54
N PHE A 79 -14.92 -10.56 -11.52
CA PHE A 79 -14.40 -11.88 -11.21
C PHE A 79 -15.36 -12.69 -10.33
N LYS A 80 -16.50 -12.12 -9.91
CA LYS A 80 -17.50 -12.72 -9.02
C LYS A 80 -16.89 -13.36 -7.77
N ILE A 81 -15.92 -12.67 -7.17
CA ILE A 81 -15.25 -13.12 -5.95
C ILE A 81 -15.76 -12.38 -4.72
N SER A 82 -15.52 -12.97 -3.54
CA SER A 82 -15.85 -12.36 -2.25
C SER A 82 -15.04 -11.09 -2.03
N CYS A 83 -15.68 -9.92 -2.17
CA CYS A 83 -15.09 -8.63 -1.83
C CYS A 83 -15.28 -8.37 -0.34
N TYR A 84 -14.19 -8.26 0.40
CA TYR A 84 -14.22 -7.85 1.80
C TYR A 84 -13.07 -6.90 2.07
N TYR A 85 -13.33 -5.93 2.95
CA TYR A 85 -12.31 -5.04 3.48
C TYR A 85 -12.05 -5.54 4.91
N ALA A 86 -10.91 -6.19 5.13
CA ALA A 86 -10.52 -6.58 6.48
C ALA A 86 -9.93 -5.36 7.18
N ASP A 87 -10.62 -4.84 8.20
CA ASP A 87 -9.99 -3.98 9.19
C ASP A 87 -9.05 -4.87 10.00
N GLY A 88 -7.74 -4.67 9.81
CA GLY A 88 -6.70 -5.58 10.24
C GLY A 88 -6.90 -6.07 11.67
N LYS A 89 -7.39 -7.32 11.81
CA LYS A 89 -7.28 -8.07 13.06
C LYS A 89 -5.81 -8.41 13.23
N ARG A 90 -5.08 -7.46 13.81
CA ARG A 90 -4.01 -7.77 14.73
C ARG A 90 -4.63 -8.61 15.84
N ASP A 91 -4.54 -9.94 15.74
CA ASP A 91 -4.20 -10.76 16.91
C ASP A 91 -3.68 -12.16 16.53
N ARG A 92 -2.41 -12.37 16.93
CA ARG A 92 -1.85 -13.59 17.56
C ARG A 92 -1.84 -14.92 16.77
N ALA A 93 -0.67 -15.21 16.20
CA ALA A 93 -0.02 -16.50 16.35
C ALA A 93 1.51 -16.28 16.39
N LYS A 94 2.03 -16.00 17.59
CA LYS A 94 3.44 -16.25 17.92
C LYS A 94 3.56 -17.77 18.04
N ASN A 95 4.47 -18.38 17.28
CA ASN A 95 5.11 -19.64 17.65
C ASN A 95 6.61 -19.45 17.57
#